data_AF-A0A818VT55-F1
#
_entry.id   AF-A0A818VT55-F1
#
_cell.length_a   1.000
_cell.length_b   1.000
_cell.length_c   1.000
_cell.angle_alpha   90.00
_cell.angle_beta   90.00
_cell.angle_gamma   90.00
#
_symmetry.space_group_name_H-M   'P 1'
#
loop_
_entity.id
_entity.type
_entity.pdbx_description
1 polymer ?
#
loop_
_entity_poly.entity_id
_entity_poly.type
_entity_poly.pdbx_seq_one_letter_code
_entity_poly.pdbx_strand_id
1 'polypeptide(L)'
;MHTVPTYLSDLFATKFRSDIRKDEHLYHDPFNDELIRLQLDTSHVTKTGSALAVNRGLPRYPKYCVVPSTITNGEIREAAKFRSYKQFPTIVWRHINGAIIAGAGQPEVSWSPRRSKEDENMIQAIINSCEKNSNRIFIVHAGSDDPAIKNYAKHYRDCDLEFKNLPGINVVSRSGRMLCAINSTKCENWFSKLISTHWLQNLSALIEAACCVVTNIDEDNRSVLVHGSNSEYQTSQIITLAKIMLDPYY
;
A
#
# COMPACT_ATOMS: atom_id res chain seq x y z
N MET A 1 -34.71 10.81 13.90
CA MET A 1 -33.47 10.31 14.53
C MET A 1 -33.01 9.11 13.74
N HIS A 2 -31.95 9.23 12.94
CA HIS A 2 -31.36 8.04 12.30
C HIS A 2 -30.56 7.31 13.37
N THR A 3 -31.10 6.20 13.84
CA THR A 3 -30.45 5.32 14.81
C THR A 3 -29.22 4.67 14.18
N VAL A 4 -28.11 4.64 14.91
CA VAL A 4 -26.93 3.87 14.50
C VAL A 4 -27.36 2.40 14.33
N PRO A 5 -27.11 1.76 13.17
CA PRO A 5 -27.46 0.36 12.94
C PRO A 5 -26.81 -0.53 14.00
N THR A 6 -27.58 -1.42 14.62
CA THR A 6 -27.07 -2.34 15.66
C THR A 6 -26.73 -3.70 15.07
N TYR A 7 -27.45 -4.12 14.02
CA TYR A 7 -27.25 -5.38 13.32
C TYR A 7 -26.85 -5.16 11.86
N LEU A 8 -26.19 -6.13 11.23
CA LEU A 8 -25.83 -6.07 9.80
C LEU A 8 -27.06 -5.85 8.91
N SER A 9 -28.21 -6.44 9.27
CA SER A 9 -29.50 -6.27 8.60
C SER A 9 -30.07 -4.87 8.70
N ASP A 10 -29.63 -4.07 9.67
CA ASP A 10 -30.09 -2.70 9.85
C ASP A 10 -29.43 -1.73 8.88
N LEU A 11 -28.27 -2.11 8.31
CA LEU A 11 -27.56 -1.32 7.33
C LEU A 11 -28.48 -1.02 6.16
N PHE A 12 -28.52 0.26 5.75
CA PHE A 12 -29.31 0.67 4.59
C PHE A 12 -28.95 -0.16 3.34
N ALA A 13 -27.67 -0.47 3.16
CA ALA A 13 -27.17 -1.28 2.05
C ALA A 13 -27.81 -2.68 1.97
N THR A 14 -28.08 -3.35 3.10
CA THR A 14 -28.73 -4.67 3.09
C THR A 14 -30.21 -4.58 2.76
N LYS A 15 -30.85 -3.46 3.09
CA LYS A 15 -32.27 -3.20 2.79
C LYS A 15 -32.50 -2.78 1.35
N PHE A 16 -31.55 -2.06 0.75
CA PHE A 16 -31.63 -1.55 -0.62
C PHE A 16 -31.07 -2.50 -1.68
N ARG A 17 -30.42 -3.60 -1.27
CA ARG A 17 -29.78 -4.58 -2.18
C ARG A 17 -30.76 -5.20 -3.19
N SER A 18 -32.04 -5.34 -2.86
CA SER A 18 -33.06 -5.91 -3.77
C SER A 18 -33.29 -5.10 -5.03
N ASP A 19 -32.98 -3.80 -4.98
CA ASP A 19 -33.34 -2.83 -6.02
C ASP A 19 -32.17 -2.56 -6.98
N ILE A 20 -30.98 -3.11 -6.67
CA ILE A 20 -29.79 -3.03 -7.53
C ILE A 20 -29.89 -4.15 -8.57
N ARG A 21 -29.92 -3.78 -9.86
CA ARG A 21 -29.83 -4.73 -10.98
C ARG A 21 -28.57 -5.58 -10.82
N LYS A 22 -28.69 -6.91 -10.90
CA LYS A 22 -27.57 -7.84 -10.64
C LYS A 22 -26.48 -7.82 -11.73
N ASP A 23 -26.74 -7.22 -12.88
CA ASP A 23 -26.16 -7.71 -14.13
C ASP A 23 -25.37 -6.70 -14.98
N GLU A 24 -24.54 -5.83 -14.39
CA GLU A 24 -23.61 -5.01 -15.20
C GLU A 24 -22.13 -5.23 -14.88
N HIS A 25 -21.78 -5.82 -13.73
CA HIS A 25 -20.37 -5.95 -13.29
C HIS A 25 -19.82 -7.39 -13.40
N LEU A 26 -20.66 -8.36 -13.80
CA LEU A 26 -20.34 -9.79 -13.75
C LEU A 26 -19.74 -10.37 -15.03
N TYR A 27 -19.75 -9.63 -16.15
CA TYR A 27 -19.28 -10.12 -17.45
C TYR A 27 -17.82 -9.78 -17.75
N HIS A 28 -17.19 -8.94 -16.93
CA HIS A 28 -15.81 -8.50 -17.09
C HIS A 28 -15.01 -9.01 -15.88
N ASP A 29 -13.77 -9.46 -16.07
CA ASP A 29 -12.85 -9.76 -14.96
C ASP A 29 -11.90 -8.56 -14.80
N PRO A 30 -12.36 -7.44 -14.21
CA PRO A 30 -11.60 -6.19 -14.18
C PRO A 30 -10.23 -6.35 -13.51
N PHE A 31 -10.06 -7.39 -12.69
CA PHE A 31 -8.77 -7.71 -12.11
C PHE A 31 -7.81 -8.25 -13.16
N ASN A 32 -8.23 -9.21 -13.98
CA ASN A 32 -7.40 -9.75 -15.07
C ASN A 32 -7.09 -8.69 -16.14
N ASP A 33 -8.06 -7.85 -16.49
CA ASP A 33 -7.86 -6.78 -17.47
C ASP A 33 -6.85 -5.75 -16.95
N GLU A 34 -6.88 -5.46 -15.66
CA GLU A 34 -5.90 -4.60 -15.02
C GLU A 34 -4.50 -5.22 -14.98
N LEU A 35 -4.39 -6.53 -14.76
CA LEU A 35 -3.10 -7.22 -14.85
C LEU A 35 -2.50 -7.14 -16.26
N ILE A 36 -3.32 -7.36 -17.29
CA ILE A 36 -2.88 -7.26 -18.70
C ILE A 36 -2.46 -5.82 -19.01
N ARG A 37 -3.27 -4.83 -18.62
CA ARG A 37 -2.97 -3.40 -18.84
C ARG A 37 -1.63 -3.00 -18.22
N LEU A 38 -1.38 -3.47 -16.99
CA LEU A 38 -0.14 -3.22 -16.26
C LEU A 38 1.01 -4.15 -16.66
N GLN A 39 0.81 -5.08 -17.60
CA GLN A 39 1.82 -6.07 -18.01
C GLN A 39 2.35 -6.88 -16.80
N LEU A 40 1.42 -7.26 -15.92
CA LEU A 40 1.62 -8.13 -14.76
C LEU A 40 1.03 -9.53 -14.98
N ASP A 41 0.43 -9.77 -16.15
CA ASP A 41 -0.18 -11.03 -16.53
C ASP A 41 0.88 -12.10 -16.83
N THR A 42 0.50 -13.36 -16.60
CA THR A 42 1.41 -14.51 -16.71
C THR A 42 1.75 -14.92 -18.15
N SER A 43 1.14 -14.29 -19.16
CA SER A 43 1.23 -14.67 -20.59
C SER A 43 2.43 -14.05 -21.29
N HIS A 44 2.87 -12.87 -20.87
CA HIS A 44 4.06 -12.21 -21.41
C HIS A 44 5.29 -12.53 -20.57
N VAL A 45 5.77 -13.77 -20.76
CA VAL A 45 7.01 -14.28 -20.17
C VAL A 45 8.21 -13.58 -20.83
N THR A 46 8.56 -12.38 -20.36
CA THR A 46 9.96 -11.95 -20.38
C THR A 46 10.71 -12.76 -19.31
N LYS A 47 12.04 -12.90 -19.45
CA LYS A 47 12.91 -13.88 -18.73
C LYS A 47 12.85 -13.86 -17.18
N THR A 48 12.03 -13.02 -16.55
CA THR A 48 11.97 -12.73 -15.10
C THR A 48 10.53 -12.72 -14.53
N GLY A 49 9.60 -13.45 -15.16
CA GLY A 49 8.14 -13.34 -14.95
C GLY A 49 7.61 -13.17 -13.52
N SER A 50 6.60 -12.30 -13.39
CA SER A 50 5.66 -12.28 -12.27
C SER A 50 4.70 -13.48 -12.35
N ALA A 51 4.48 -14.18 -11.24
CA ALA A 51 3.41 -15.15 -11.10
C ALA A 51 2.23 -14.54 -10.34
N LEU A 52 1.04 -14.91 -10.76
CA LEU A 52 -0.14 -14.72 -9.95
C LEU A 52 -0.09 -15.71 -8.77
N ALA A 53 0.20 -15.22 -7.57
CA ALA A 53 -0.03 -15.98 -6.36
C ALA A 53 -1.53 -16.01 -6.06
N VAL A 54 -2.12 -17.20 -6.09
CA VAL A 54 -3.48 -17.39 -5.58
C VAL A 54 -3.42 -17.24 -4.06
N ASN A 55 -4.10 -16.22 -3.53
CA ASN A 55 -4.23 -16.04 -2.09
C ASN A 55 -5.15 -17.14 -1.53
N ARG A 56 -4.56 -18.24 -1.08
CA ARG A 56 -5.27 -19.36 -0.43
C ARG A 56 -5.31 -19.19 1.09
N GLY A 57 -6.00 -18.16 1.57
CA GLY A 57 -6.43 -18.05 2.97
C GLY A 57 -5.80 -16.93 3.81
N LEU A 58 -5.26 -15.87 3.21
CA LEU A 58 -4.84 -14.68 3.95
C LEU A 58 -5.97 -13.64 3.96
N PRO A 59 -6.50 -13.27 5.15
CA PRO A 59 -7.80 -12.57 5.28
C PRO A 59 -7.81 -11.11 4.82
N ARG A 60 -6.65 -10.50 4.57
CA ARG A 60 -6.47 -9.06 4.29
C ARG A 60 -6.03 -8.73 2.86
N TYR A 61 -5.92 -9.74 2.00
CA TYR A 61 -5.57 -9.59 0.59
C TYR A 61 -6.74 -9.99 -0.31
N PRO A 62 -6.80 -9.46 -1.55
CA PRO A 62 -7.74 -9.95 -2.55
C PRO A 62 -7.46 -11.42 -2.88
N LYS A 63 -8.36 -12.03 -3.65
CA LYS A 63 -8.27 -13.45 -4.06
C LYS A 63 -6.95 -13.79 -4.78
N TYR A 64 -6.36 -12.81 -5.45
CA TYR A 64 -5.14 -12.95 -6.22
C TYR A 64 -4.16 -11.84 -5.86
N CYS A 65 -2.90 -12.20 -5.66
CA CYS A 65 -1.79 -11.26 -5.41
C CYS A 65 -0.72 -11.48 -6.48
N VAL A 66 0.03 -10.44 -6.82
CA VAL A 66 1.13 -10.55 -7.78
C VAL A 66 2.45 -10.65 -7.01
N VAL A 67 3.21 -11.71 -7.28
CA VAL A 67 4.53 -11.96 -6.70
C VAL A 67 5.48 -12.49 -7.79
N PRO A 68 6.80 -12.46 -7.60
CA PRO A 68 7.72 -13.11 -8.54
C PRO A 68 7.45 -14.61 -8.66
N SER A 69 7.57 -15.17 -9.86
CA SER A 69 7.33 -16.60 -10.13
C SER A 69 8.26 -17.56 -9.38
N THR A 70 9.40 -17.07 -8.91
CA THR A 70 10.36 -17.82 -8.10
C THR A 70 9.89 -18.07 -6.68
N ILE A 71 8.86 -17.36 -6.19
CA ILE A 71 8.36 -17.46 -4.82
C ILE A 71 7.25 -18.51 -4.74
N THR A 72 7.43 -19.49 -3.86
CA THR A 72 6.48 -20.57 -3.64
C THR A 72 5.34 -20.18 -2.69
N ASN A 73 4.20 -20.86 -2.78
CA ASN A 73 3.09 -20.67 -1.83
C ASN A 73 3.49 -20.94 -0.36
N GLY A 74 4.49 -21.81 -0.14
CA GLY A 74 5.05 -22.05 1.20
C GLY A 74 5.78 -20.83 1.73
N GLU A 75 6.66 -20.24 0.93
CA GLU A 75 7.38 -19.01 1.29
C GLU A 75 6.42 -17.83 1.51
N ILE A 76 5.37 -17.67 0.70
CA ILE A 76 4.36 -16.63 0.91
C ILE A 76 3.72 -16.76 2.30
N ARG A 77 3.35 -17.99 2.70
CA ARG A 77 2.71 -18.23 4.01
C ARG A 77 3.65 -17.91 5.17
N GLU A 78 4.93 -18.28 5.07
CA GLU A 78 5.92 -18.00 6.11
C GLU A 78 6.28 -16.51 6.16
N ALA A 79 6.51 -15.86 5.02
CA ALA A 79 6.75 -14.41 4.94
C ALA A 79 5.55 -13.62 5.49
N ALA A 80 4.33 -14.04 5.16
CA ALA A 80 3.11 -13.43 5.71
C ALA A 80 3.07 -13.53 7.24
N LYS A 81 3.57 -14.62 7.86
CA LYS A 81 3.58 -14.72 9.33
C LYS A 81 4.43 -13.63 9.98
N PHE A 82 5.48 -13.19 9.30
CA PHE A 82 6.43 -12.18 9.75
C PHE A 82 6.00 -10.74 9.41
N ARG A 83 4.90 -10.56 8.68
CA ARG A 83 4.39 -9.25 8.28
C ARG A 83 3.16 -8.87 9.08
N SER A 84 3.06 -7.59 9.43
CA SER A 84 1.91 -7.08 10.15
C SER A 84 0.62 -7.32 9.37
N TYR A 85 -0.43 -7.74 10.08
CA TYR A 85 -1.71 -8.16 9.49
C TYR A 85 -1.62 -9.24 8.40
N LYS A 86 -0.51 -9.98 8.35
CA LYS A 86 -0.21 -10.97 7.32
C LYS A 86 -0.14 -10.40 5.91
N GLN A 87 0.18 -9.11 5.79
CA GLN A 87 0.32 -8.40 4.52
C GLN A 87 1.75 -8.54 3.97
N PHE A 88 2.04 -9.66 3.32
CA PHE A 88 3.31 -9.91 2.63
C PHE A 88 3.53 -9.00 1.39
N PRO A 89 4.77 -8.68 1.00
CA PRO A 89 5.04 -7.86 -0.19
C PRO A 89 4.37 -8.35 -1.48
N THR A 90 3.54 -7.51 -2.10
CA THR A 90 2.90 -7.81 -3.38
C THR A 90 2.99 -6.64 -4.35
N ILE A 91 3.18 -6.94 -5.63
CA ILE A 91 3.25 -5.94 -6.71
C ILE A 91 1.83 -5.46 -7.01
N VAL A 92 1.63 -4.15 -7.06
CA VAL A 92 0.30 -3.52 -7.23
C VAL A 92 0.22 -2.57 -8.43
N TRP A 93 1.36 -2.26 -9.04
CA TRP A 93 1.47 -1.40 -10.21
C TRP A 93 2.85 -1.54 -10.89
N ARG A 94 2.90 -1.30 -12.20
CA ARG A 94 4.13 -1.31 -13.02
C ARG A 94 4.14 -0.12 -13.97
N HIS A 95 5.26 0.58 -14.00
CA HIS A 95 5.54 1.70 -14.90
C HIS A 95 5.94 1.21 -16.29
N ILE A 96 5.73 2.04 -17.31
CA ILE A 96 6.21 1.80 -18.69
C ILE A 96 7.73 1.63 -18.79
N ASN A 97 8.48 2.14 -17.81
CA ASN A 97 9.93 2.00 -17.75
C ASN A 97 10.35 0.62 -17.18
N GLY A 98 9.43 -0.15 -16.59
CA GLY A 98 9.66 -1.45 -15.96
C GLY A 98 9.77 -1.42 -14.44
N ALA A 99 9.88 -0.24 -13.82
CA ALA A 99 9.86 -0.10 -12.37
C ALA A 99 8.47 -0.45 -11.82
N ILE A 100 8.42 -0.96 -10.58
CA ILE A 100 7.19 -1.42 -9.95
C ILE A 100 6.93 -0.71 -8.63
N ILE A 101 5.66 -0.65 -8.25
CA ILE A 101 5.24 -0.32 -6.89
C ILE A 101 4.73 -1.59 -6.24
N ALA A 102 5.28 -1.92 -5.08
CA ALA A 102 4.82 -2.99 -4.22
C ALA A 102 4.27 -2.44 -2.90
N GLY A 103 3.28 -3.13 -2.33
CA GLY A 103 2.68 -2.81 -1.03
C GLY A 103 2.84 -3.95 -0.03
N ALA A 104 3.07 -3.62 1.24
CA ALA A 104 3.16 -4.60 2.32
C ALA A 104 2.76 -4.04 3.69
N GLY A 105 2.55 -4.94 4.65
CA GLY A 105 2.68 -4.67 6.07
C GLY A 105 4.13 -4.43 6.48
N GLN A 106 4.34 -3.68 7.57
CA GLN A 106 5.68 -3.63 8.14
C GLN A 106 6.14 -5.02 8.62
N PRO A 107 7.45 -5.30 8.61
CA PRO A 107 7.97 -6.51 9.25
C PRO A 107 7.71 -6.45 10.76
N GLU A 108 7.31 -7.57 11.36
CA GLU A 108 7.09 -7.75 12.80
C GLU A 108 8.43 -7.94 13.51
N VAL A 109 9.20 -6.86 13.50
CA VAL A 109 10.51 -6.77 14.15
C VAL A 109 10.32 -6.23 15.55
N SER A 110 11.07 -6.80 16.49
CA SER A 110 11.05 -6.39 17.89
C SER A 110 12.49 -6.21 18.36
N TRP A 111 12.68 -5.94 19.66
CA TRP A 111 14.03 -5.89 20.24
C TRP A 111 14.79 -7.24 20.10
N SER A 112 14.06 -8.35 19.93
CA SER A 112 14.64 -9.66 19.63
C SER A 112 14.95 -9.76 18.14
N PRO A 113 16.15 -10.24 17.73
CA PRO A 113 16.60 -10.29 16.34
C PRO A 113 15.93 -11.45 15.57
N ARG A 114 14.59 -11.47 15.56
CA ARG A 114 13.84 -12.38 14.71
C ARG A 114 14.04 -11.96 13.27
N ARG A 115 14.46 -12.92 12.46
CA ARG A 115 14.60 -12.79 11.01
C ARG A 115 13.65 -13.78 10.35
N SER A 116 13.13 -13.40 9.19
CA SER A 116 12.47 -14.34 8.29
C SER A 116 13.27 -14.43 7.01
N LYS A 117 13.75 -15.63 6.70
CA LYS A 117 14.48 -15.89 5.46
C LYS A 117 13.54 -15.78 4.26
N GLU A 118 12.29 -16.17 4.45
CA GLU A 118 11.23 -16.13 3.45
C GLU A 118 10.84 -14.68 3.12
N ASP A 119 10.76 -13.79 4.11
CA ASP A 119 10.56 -12.36 3.88
C ASP A 119 11.75 -11.73 3.12
N GLU A 120 12.97 -12.02 3.55
CA GLU A 120 14.19 -11.56 2.88
C GLU A 120 14.25 -12.05 1.42
N ASN A 121 13.92 -13.33 1.18
CA ASN A 121 13.87 -13.92 -0.16
C ASN A 121 12.76 -13.29 -1.01
N MET A 122 11.60 -12.99 -0.42
CA MET A 122 10.48 -12.36 -1.12
C MET A 122 10.86 -10.96 -1.62
N ILE A 123 11.46 -10.14 -0.77
CA ILE A 123 11.97 -8.82 -1.17
C ILE A 123 13.05 -8.95 -2.25
N GLN A 124 13.98 -9.89 -2.10
CA GLN A 124 15.02 -10.13 -3.10
C GLN A 124 14.45 -10.56 -4.45
N ALA A 125 13.44 -11.43 -4.46
CA ALA A 125 12.80 -11.86 -5.70
C ALA A 125 12.09 -10.69 -6.39
N ILE A 126 11.48 -9.79 -5.62
CA ILE A 126 10.87 -8.56 -6.16
C ILE A 126 11.96 -7.69 -6.80
N ILE A 127 13.08 -7.48 -6.12
CA ILE A 127 14.24 -6.75 -6.67
C ILE A 127 14.70 -7.39 -7.99
N ASN A 128 14.89 -8.71 -8.01
CA ASN A 128 15.38 -9.44 -9.18
C ASN A 128 14.39 -9.46 -10.36
N SER A 129 13.10 -9.23 -10.10
CA SER A 129 12.07 -9.15 -11.14
C SER A 129 12.04 -7.80 -11.86
N CYS A 130 12.77 -6.79 -11.37
CA CYS A 130 12.84 -5.47 -11.98
C CYS A 130 13.71 -5.53 -13.25
N GLU A 131 13.11 -5.33 -14.42
CA GLU A 131 13.74 -5.58 -15.73
C GLU A 131 14.92 -4.64 -16.09
N LYS A 132 15.05 -3.47 -15.45
CA LYS A 132 16.05 -2.46 -15.82
C LYS A 132 16.84 -1.96 -14.62
N ASN A 133 18.18 -2.02 -14.73
CA ASN A 133 19.29 -1.24 -14.13
C ASN A 133 19.21 -0.67 -12.69
N SER A 134 18.16 -0.94 -11.93
CA SER A 134 18.09 -0.71 -10.51
C SER A 134 17.97 -2.08 -9.88
N ASN A 135 19.10 -2.78 -9.71
CA ASN A 135 19.19 -3.92 -8.78
C ASN A 135 18.87 -3.50 -7.33
N ARG A 136 18.33 -2.30 -7.12
CA ARG A 136 18.00 -1.68 -5.85
C ARG A 136 16.52 -1.34 -5.78
N ILE A 137 15.92 -1.60 -4.62
CA ILE A 137 14.56 -1.13 -4.29
C ILE A 137 14.65 0.04 -3.31
N PHE A 138 13.73 0.99 -3.42
CA PHE A 138 13.55 2.03 -2.43
C PHE A 138 12.37 1.66 -1.52
N ILE A 139 12.58 1.65 -0.21
CA ILE A 139 11.56 1.29 0.77
C ILE A 139 11.05 2.57 1.41
N VAL A 140 9.75 2.84 1.23
CA VAL A 140 9.05 3.93 1.89
C VAL A 140 8.30 3.36 3.09
N HIS A 141 8.80 3.67 4.30
CA HIS A 141 8.09 3.42 5.53
C HIS A 141 7.19 4.61 5.88
N ALA A 142 5.88 4.39 5.91
CA ALA A 142 4.90 5.45 6.13
C ALA A 142 5.00 6.07 7.55
N GLY A 143 5.32 5.27 8.55
CA GLY A 143 5.33 5.66 9.96
C GLY A 143 6.56 6.47 10.39
N SER A 144 6.66 6.66 11.71
CA SER A 144 7.79 7.32 12.36
C SER A 144 9.06 6.47 12.31
N ASP A 145 10.20 7.13 12.43
CA ASP A 145 11.51 6.48 12.59
C ASP A 145 11.48 5.36 13.65
N ASP A 146 11.84 4.15 13.23
CA ASP A 146 11.90 2.95 14.07
C ASP A 146 13.26 2.26 13.93
N PRO A 147 14.09 2.23 15.00
CA PRO A 147 15.39 1.59 14.99
C PRO A 147 15.37 0.09 14.68
N ALA A 148 14.32 -0.63 15.08
CA ALA A 148 14.19 -2.06 14.81
C ALA A 148 13.95 -2.29 13.30
N ILE A 149 13.08 -1.47 12.68
CA ILE A 149 12.86 -1.52 11.23
C ILE A 149 14.13 -1.13 10.47
N LYS A 150 14.82 -0.06 10.89
CA LYS A 150 16.11 0.35 10.31
C LYS A 150 17.16 -0.76 10.37
N ASN A 151 17.27 -1.44 11.51
CA ASN A 151 18.23 -2.52 11.66
C ASN A 151 17.85 -3.74 10.83
N TYR A 152 16.57 -4.08 10.75
CA TYR A 152 16.12 -5.21 9.95
C TYR A 152 16.29 -4.98 8.45
N ALA A 153 16.03 -3.76 7.96
CA ALA A 153 16.18 -3.42 6.55
C ALA A 153 17.61 -3.64 6.01
N LYS A 154 18.64 -3.61 6.88
CA LYS A 154 20.03 -3.95 6.50
C LYS A 154 20.19 -5.40 6.00
N HIS A 155 19.22 -6.27 6.27
CA HIS A 155 19.22 -7.65 5.76
C HIS A 155 18.64 -7.76 4.35
N TYR A 156 17.91 -6.75 3.87
CA TYR A 156 17.55 -6.65 2.47
C TYR A 156 18.76 -6.11 1.70
N ARG A 157 19.31 -6.94 0.81
CA ARG A 157 20.39 -6.47 -0.06
C ARG A 157 19.85 -5.42 -1.02
N ASP A 158 20.70 -4.46 -1.34
CA ASP A 158 20.40 -3.47 -2.37
C ASP A 158 19.15 -2.62 -2.07
N CYS A 159 18.79 -2.42 -0.80
CA CYS A 159 17.67 -1.55 -0.44
C CYS A 159 18.14 -0.22 0.15
N ASP A 160 17.38 0.84 -0.12
CA ASP A 160 17.38 2.07 0.68
C ASP A 160 16.06 2.17 1.45
N LEU A 161 16.07 2.80 2.62
CA LEU A 161 14.89 2.95 3.47
C LEU A 161 14.71 4.41 3.89
N GLU A 162 13.51 4.94 3.69
CA GLU A 162 13.12 6.28 4.15
C GLU A 162 11.82 6.24 4.96
N PHE A 163 11.78 7.02 6.04
CA PHE A 163 10.62 7.18 6.91
C PHE A 163 9.90 8.49 6.60
N LYS A 164 8.58 8.43 6.40
CA LYS A 164 7.75 9.60 6.06
C LYS A 164 7.06 10.24 7.26
N ASN A 165 7.15 9.63 8.44
CA ASN A 165 6.62 10.16 9.70
C ASN A 165 5.14 10.56 9.63
N LEU A 166 4.34 9.82 8.85
CA LEU A 166 2.92 10.13 8.69
C LEU A 166 2.17 9.90 10.00
N PRO A 167 1.23 10.78 10.35
CA PRO A 167 0.43 10.66 11.56
C PRO A 167 -0.47 9.43 11.52
N GLY A 168 -0.59 8.74 12.64
CA GLY A 168 -1.55 7.64 12.80
C GLY A 168 -3.01 8.11 12.80
N ILE A 169 -3.93 7.17 12.65
CA ILE A 169 -5.38 7.42 12.51
C ILE A 169 -5.97 8.31 13.61
N ASN A 170 -5.47 8.19 14.85
CA ASN A 170 -5.95 8.99 15.98
C ASN A 170 -5.67 10.49 15.81
N VAL A 171 -4.48 10.81 15.27
CA VAL A 171 -4.05 12.19 15.03
C VAL A 171 -4.85 12.79 13.87
N VAL A 172 -4.99 12.04 12.76
CA VAL A 172 -5.78 12.46 11.60
C VAL A 172 -7.26 12.64 11.95
N SER A 173 -7.84 11.72 12.73
CA SER A 173 -9.24 11.82 13.18
C SER A 173 -9.50 13.00 14.11
N ARG A 174 -8.53 13.34 14.98
CA ARG A 174 -8.62 14.55 15.81
C ARG A 174 -8.54 15.81 14.95
N SER A 175 -7.60 15.85 14.02
CA SER A 175 -7.42 16.95 13.06
C SER A 175 -8.70 17.22 12.27
N GLY A 176 -9.32 16.18 11.70
CA GLY A 176 -10.59 16.30 10.96
C GLY A 176 -11.74 16.81 11.81
N ARG A 177 -11.86 16.36 13.08
CA ARG A 177 -12.87 16.91 14.01
C ARG A 177 -12.68 18.39 14.30
N MET A 178 -11.42 18.83 14.47
CA MET A 178 -11.10 20.25 14.65
C MET A 178 -11.46 21.07 13.41
N LEU A 179 -11.17 20.54 12.20
CA LEU A 179 -11.57 21.18 10.94
C LEU A 179 -13.09 21.35 10.83
N CYS A 180 -13.86 20.31 11.14
CA CYS A 180 -15.33 20.39 11.11
C CYS A 180 -15.86 21.44 12.09
N ALA A 181 -15.28 21.53 13.29
CA ALA A 181 -15.68 22.50 14.31
C ALA A 181 -15.48 23.95 13.86
N ILE A 182 -14.36 24.26 13.19
CA ILE A 182 -14.08 25.63 12.71
C ILE A 182 -14.94 26.02 11.52
N ASN A 183 -15.37 25.06 10.69
CA ASN A 183 -16.21 25.34 9.52
C ASN A 183 -17.69 25.53 9.87
N SER A 184 -18.12 25.04 11.05
CA SER A 184 -19.51 25.10 11.49
C SER A 184 -19.91 26.47 12.07
N THR A 185 -18.95 27.37 12.30
CA THR A 185 -19.19 28.69 12.90
C THR A 185 -18.38 29.75 12.16
N LYS A 186 -19.00 30.91 11.85
CA LYS A 186 -18.24 32.09 11.45
C LYS A 186 -17.32 32.45 12.61
N CYS A 187 -16.01 32.44 12.38
CA CYS A 187 -15.05 32.68 13.44
C CYS A 187 -14.00 33.72 13.05
N GLU A 188 -13.71 34.62 14.01
CA GLU A 188 -12.53 35.48 13.95
C GLU A 188 -11.25 34.62 14.04
N ASN A 189 -10.16 35.10 13.42
CA ASN A 189 -8.87 34.43 13.34
C ASN A 189 -8.92 33.04 12.68
N TRP A 190 -9.76 32.89 11.64
CA TRP A 190 -9.99 31.62 10.94
C TRP A 190 -8.70 30.94 10.46
N PHE A 191 -7.76 31.68 9.86
CA PHE A 191 -6.50 31.12 9.38
C PHE A 191 -5.66 30.50 10.50
N SER A 192 -5.53 31.19 11.65
CA SER A 192 -4.80 30.65 12.81
C SER A 192 -5.46 29.39 13.36
N LYS A 193 -6.80 29.35 13.37
CA LYS A 193 -7.56 28.15 13.77
C LYS A 193 -7.44 27.02 12.77
N LEU A 194 -7.39 27.30 11.46
CA LEU A 194 -7.11 26.31 10.42
C LEU A 194 -5.74 25.69 10.62
N ILE A 195 -4.70 26.51 10.79
CA ILE A 195 -3.32 26.05 11.00
C ILE A 195 -3.23 25.13 12.22
N SER A 196 -3.90 25.47 13.33
CA SER A 196 -3.87 24.66 14.55
C SER A 196 -4.61 23.32 14.44
N THR A 197 -5.42 23.10 13.39
CA THR A 197 -5.99 21.78 13.11
C THR A 197 -4.94 20.79 12.59
N HIS A 198 -3.82 21.27 12.05
CA HIS A 198 -2.83 20.49 11.32
C HIS A 198 -3.35 19.73 10.09
N TRP A 199 -4.59 20.01 9.63
CA TRP A 199 -5.20 19.24 8.55
C TRP A 199 -4.43 19.38 7.24
N LEU A 200 -4.09 20.60 6.85
CA LEU A 200 -3.32 20.86 5.64
C LEU A 200 -1.90 20.31 5.72
N GLN A 201 -1.29 20.33 6.91
CA GLN A 201 0.03 19.74 7.14
C GLN A 201 0.00 18.22 7.00
N ASN A 202 -1.06 17.56 7.50
CA ASN A 202 -1.24 16.12 7.32
C ASN A 202 -1.42 15.74 5.84
N LEU A 203 -2.16 16.56 5.08
CA LEU A 203 -2.31 16.38 3.64
C LEU A 203 -0.99 16.62 2.89
N SER A 204 -0.25 17.68 3.22
CA SER A 204 1.06 17.97 2.63
C SER A 204 2.03 16.80 2.82
N ALA A 205 2.15 16.30 4.06
CA ALA A 205 3.02 15.17 4.36
C ALA A 205 2.65 13.90 3.58
N LEU A 206 1.35 13.63 3.41
CA LEU A 206 0.88 12.49 2.61
C LEU A 206 1.21 12.65 1.12
N ILE A 207 1.02 13.86 0.57
CA ILE A 207 1.36 14.17 -0.82
C ILE A 207 2.87 14.07 -1.03
N GLU A 208 3.69 14.63 -0.13
CA GLU A 208 5.15 14.53 -0.17
C GLU A 208 5.63 13.06 -0.14
N ALA A 209 4.98 12.22 0.67
CA ALA A 209 5.26 10.78 0.70
C ALA A 209 4.93 10.10 -0.65
N ALA A 210 3.82 10.47 -1.29
CA ALA A 210 3.48 9.99 -2.64
C ALA A 210 4.46 10.51 -3.70
N CYS A 211 4.82 11.80 -3.68
CA CYS A 211 5.81 12.38 -4.59
C CYS A 211 7.16 11.67 -4.49
N CYS A 212 7.59 11.26 -3.29
CA CYS A 212 8.80 10.46 -3.14
C CYS A 212 8.73 9.12 -3.90
N VAL A 213 7.57 8.45 -3.90
CA VAL A 213 7.35 7.24 -4.72
C VAL A 213 7.43 7.60 -6.20
N VAL A 214 6.76 8.67 -6.62
CA VAL A 214 6.75 9.15 -8.01
C VAL A 214 8.18 9.45 -8.51
N THR A 215 8.95 10.25 -7.78
CA THR A 215 10.34 10.59 -8.11
C THR A 215 11.21 9.34 -8.27
N ASN A 216 11.12 8.39 -7.32
CA ASN A 216 11.90 7.16 -7.43
C ASN A 216 11.50 6.34 -8.67
N ILE A 217 10.22 6.28 -9.00
CA ILE A 217 9.72 5.49 -10.12
C ILE A 217 10.03 6.14 -11.47
N ASP A 218 9.67 7.40 -11.66
CA ASP A 218 9.67 8.09 -12.96
C ASP A 218 11.04 8.73 -13.28
N GLU A 219 11.67 9.37 -12.29
CA GLU A 219 12.95 10.05 -12.47
C GLU A 219 14.12 9.09 -12.27
N ASP A 220 14.13 8.34 -11.16
CA ASP A 220 15.27 7.48 -10.80
C ASP A 220 15.21 6.08 -11.43
N ASN A 221 14.08 5.70 -12.06
CA ASN A 221 13.83 4.36 -12.60
C ASN A 221 14.02 3.23 -11.54
N ARG A 222 13.62 3.51 -10.30
CA ARG A 222 13.74 2.61 -9.15
C ARG A 222 12.39 2.10 -8.71
N SER A 223 12.29 0.79 -8.57
CA SER A 223 11.13 0.16 -7.93
C SER A 223 11.01 0.56 -6.47
N VAL A 224 9.77 0.65 -6.00
CA VAL A 224 9.44 1.10 -4.64
C VAL A 224 8.60 0.07 -3.90
N LEU A 225 8.96 -0.22 -2.66
CA LEU A 225 8.11 -0.93 -1.70
C LEU A 225 7.59 0.07 -0.67
N VAL A 226 6.27 0.20 -0.59
CA VAL A 226 5.62 1.00 0.45
C VAL A 226 5.09 0.08 1.54
N HIS A 227 5.42 0.36 2.80
CA HIS A 227 4.83 -0.32 3.95
C HIS A 227 4.67 0.61 5.14
N GLY A 228 3.90 0.20 6.14
CA GLY A 228 3.63 1.01 7.31
C GLY A 228 3.17 0.17 8.50
N SER A 229 3.16 0.81 9.67
CA SER A 229 2.71 0.21 10.93
C SER A 229 1.23 -0.11 10.95
N ASN A 230 0.42 0.73 10.30
CA ASN A 230 -0.99 0.45 9.99
C ASN A 230 -1.17 0.41 8.47
N SER A 231 -0.56 -0.61 7.86
CA SER A 231 -0.47 -0.82 6.40
C SER A 231 -1.80 -0.85 5.65
N GLU A 232 -2.94 -0.89 6.34
CA GLU A 232 -4.25 -0.75 5.71
C GLU A 232 -4.54 0.68 5.23
N TYR A 233 -4.08 1.71 5.96
CA TYR A 233 -4.46 3.10 5.67
C TYR A 233 -3.35 3.87 4.95
N GLN A 234 -2.21 4.07 5.59
CA GLN A 234 -1.17 4.97 5.07
C GLN A 234 -0.50 4.42 3.82
N THR A 235 -0.21 3.11 3.79
CA THR A 235 0.35 2.44 2.62
C THR A 235 -0.59 2.56 1.43
N SER A 236 -1.89 2.28 1.61
CA SER A 236 -2.90 2.42 0.57
C SER A 236 -3.02 3.87 0.07
N GLN A 237 -2.99 4.86 0.97
CA GLN A 237 -3.03 6.28 0.60
C GLN A 237 -1.83 6.69 -0.25
N ILE A 238 -0.61 6.35 0.19
CA ILE A 238 0.63 6.66 -0.55
C ILE A 238 0.62 6.00 -1.93
N ILE A 239 0.35 4.69 -1.99
CA ILE A 239 0.34 3.93 -3.24
C ILE A 239 -0.71 4.48 -4.20
N THR A 240 -1.94 4.73 -3.72
CA THR A 240 -3.03 5.18 -4.58
C THR A 240 -2.77 6.57 -5.14
N LEU A 241 -2.25 7.50 -4.32
CA LEU A 241 -1.87 8.84 -4.79
C LEU A 241 -0.73 8.76 -5.81
N ALA A 242 0.30 7.95 -5.55
CA ALA A 242 1.40 7.77 -6.50
C ALA A 242 0.90 7.19 -7.83
N LYS A 243 -0.02 6.21 -7.80
CA LYS A 243 -0.64 5.64 -8.99
C LYS A 243 -1.42 6.69 -9.80
N ILE A 244 -2.22 7.54 -9.14
CA ILE A 244 -2.96 8.64 -9.80
C ILE A 244 -1.99 9.66 -10.43
N MET A 245 -0.84 9.92 -9.78
CA MET A 245 0.17 10.84 -10.30
C MET A 245 0.95 10.26 -11.50
N LEU A 246 1.13 8.94 -11.55
CA LEU A 246 1.95 8.25 -12.56
C LEU A 246 1.16 7.71 -13.76
N ASP A 247 -0.10 7.33 -13.56
CA ASP A 247 -0.89 6.57 -14.53
C ASP A 247 -2.19 7.31 -14.88
N PRO A 248 -2.28 7.94 -16.07
CA PRO A 248 -3.44 8.74 -16.46
C PRO A 248 -4.72 7.91 -16.68
N TYR A 249 -4.64 6.57 -16.59
CA TYR A 249 -5.83 5.71 -16.58
C TYR A 249 -6.67 5.85 -15.31
N TYR A 250 -6.05 6.17 -14.16
CA TYR A 250 -6.73 6.34 -12.87
C TYR A 250 -7.16 7.80 -12.64
#